data_AF-A0AAW1USH6-F1
#
_entry.id   AF-A0AAW1USH6-F1
#
_cell.length_a   1.000
_cell.length_b   1.000
_cell.length_c   1.000
_cell.angle_alpha   90.00
_cell.angle_beta   90.00
_cell.angle_gamma   90.00
#
_symmetry.space_group_name_H-M   'P 1'
#
loop_
_entity.id
_entity.type
_entity.pdbx_description
1 polymer ?
#
loop_
_entity_poly.entity_id
_entity_poly.type
_entity_poly.pdbx_seq_one_letter_code
_entity_poly.pdbx_strand_id
1 'polypeptide(L)'
;MLCCSADSLFFHCYYFTNKPWDVQTLSYRMTLKQFYNCRILRNHELVDDHLWVRNGRIVDPEKIFFDEKILPDVKIDCNGLIVAPGFIDLQINGGYGVDFSHDIDNIEDAVSLVARKIIHNGVTSFCPTIVTSPFYVYRTILPKIQKRPGSADGAAILGVHVEGPFINPQKKGAHPEDCIREIYRGFSSVENAYGTLENIKIVTLAPELNRSGEVISELVKRHIVVSLGHSIANLKQAEEGCRNGATLITHLFNAMPGFHHRDPGLIGLLASEKIPKPIYYGIISDGIHTHPAAVRMAYKAHPDEFQV
;
A
#
# COMPACT_ATOMS: atom_id res chain seq x y z
N MET A 1 11.05 -5.79 10.97
CA MET A 1 9.58 -5.97 10.98
C MET A 1 9.03 -4.63 11.43
N LEU A 2 8.83 -3.73 10.47
CA LEU A 2 8.55 -2.33 10.77
C LEU A 2 7.08 -2.08 10.51
N CYS A 3 6.37 -1.83 11.61
CA CYS A 3 5.11 -1.12 11.58
C CYS A 3 5.45 0.32 11.15
N CYS A 4 4.84 0.79 10.06
CA CYS A 4 4.87 2.21 9.71
C CYS A 4 4.51 3.03 10.94
N SER A 5 5.32 4.04 11.23
CA SER A 5 5.01 5.08 12.20
C SER A 5 3.67 5.72 11.82
N ALA A 6 2.81 5.89 12.81
CA ALA A 6 1.44 6.40 12.63
C ALA A 6 1.37 7.91 12.35
N ASP A 7 2.50 8.59 12.13
CA ASP A 7 2.56 10.06 12.24
C ASP A 7 2.92 10.82 10.94
N SER A 8 3.09 10.18 9.78
CA SER A 8 3.37 10.92 8.54
C SER A 8 2.71 10.43 7.24
N LEU A 9 1.96 9.32 7.28
CA LEU A 9 0.95 8.99 6.25
C LEU A 9 -0.42 9.08 6.88
N PHE A 10 -1.03 10.27 6.83
CA PHE A 10 -2.44 10.45 7.12
C PHE A 10 -3.30 9.79 6.02
N PHE A 11 -3.31 8.46 5.98
CA PHE A 11 -4.56 7.76 5.73
C PHE A 11 -5.34 7.84 7.03
N HIS A 12 -6.10 8.92 7.18
CA HIS A 12 -7.19 8.91 8.14
C HIS A 12 -8.09 7.73 7.78
N CYS A 13 -8.02 6.65 8.57
CA CYS A 13 -9.13 5.73 8.72
C CYS A 13 -10.27 6.48 9.44
N TYR A 14 -10.87 7.46 8.77
CA TYR A 14 -12.16 8.00 9.17
C TYR A 14 -13.21 6.94 8.84
N TYR A 15 -13.51 6.12 9.85
CA TYR A 15 -14.79 5.44 9.95
C TYR A 15 -15.86 6.46 10.37
N PHE A 16 -16.58 7.05 9.42
CA PHE A 16 -17.90 7.64 9.68
C PHE A 16 -18.79 7.56 8.45
N THR A 17 -19.74 6.62 8.46
CA THR A 17 -20.99 6.75 7.73
C THR A 17 -21.90 7.69 8.53
N ASN A 18 -22.00 8.96 8.12
CA ASN A 18 -22.98 9.90 8.69
C ASN A 18 -24.38 9.62 8.12
N LYS A 19 -24.98 8.49 8.48
CA LYS A 19 -26.43 8.31 8.43
C LYS A 19 -26.92 7.74 9.76
N PRO A 20 -27.94 8.35 10.38
CA PRO A 20 -28.54 7.80 11.58
C PRO A 20 -29.28 6.52 11.19
N TRP A 21 -28.74 5.37 11.59
CA TRP A 21 -29.47 4.12 11.55
C TRP A 21 -30.42 4.11 12.73
N ASP A 22 -31.68 4.40 12.43
CA ASP A 22 -32.81 4.20 13.33
C ASP A 22 -33.01 2.67 13.48
N VAL A 23 -32.46 2.08 14.53
CA VAL A 23 -32.74 0.68 14.89
C VAL A 23 -32.94 0.57 16.39
N GLN A 24 -34.16 0.15 16.72
CA GLN A 24 -34.68 -0.21 18.02
C GLN A 24 -33.74 -1.12 18.83
N THR A 25 -33.49 -0.70 20.07
CA THR A 25 -33.23 -1.49 21.28
C THR A 25 -32.93 -3.00 21.11
N LEU A 26 -31.64 -3.35 21.16
CA LEU A 26 -31.15 -4.62 21.69
C LEU A 26 -29.80 -4.34 22.39
N SER A 27 -29.78 -4.45 23.72
CA SER A 27 -28.58 -4.28 24.53
C SER A 27 -27.65 -5.48 24.35
N TYR A 28 -26.95 -5.56 23.23
CA TYR A 28 -25.76 -6.39 23.15
C TYR A 28 -24.70 -5.74 24.03
N ARG A 29 -24.44 -6.29 25.22
CA ARG A 29 -23.17 -6.01 25.90
C ARG A 29 -22.07 -6.49 24.96
N MET A 30 -21.40 -5.53 24.35
CA MET A 30 -20.41 -5.75 23.31
C MET A 30 -19.15 -6.39 23.91
N THR A 31 -18.79 -7.59 23.42
CA THR A 31 -17.75 -8.45 24.01
C THR A 31 -16.39 -7.74 24.10
N LEU A 32 -15.90 -7.60 25.33
CA LEU A 32 -14.56 -7.14 25.66
C LEU A 32 -13.59 -8.32 25.66
N LYS A 33 -12.58 -8.27 24.78
CA LYS A 33 -11.53 -9.27 24.69
C LYS A 33 -10.23 -8.71 25.26
N GLN A 34 -9.53 -9.52 26.05
CA GLN A 34 -8.16 -9.24 26.51
C GLN A 34 -7.21 -10.29 25.90
N PHE A 35 -6.20 -9.81 25.19
CA PHE A 35 -5.03 -10.60 24.80
C PHE A 35 -3.94 -10.35 25.83
N TYR A 36 -3.45 -11.41 26.47
CA TYR A 36 -2.47 -11.33 27.55
C TYR A 36 -1.29 -12.26 27.28
N ASN A 37 -0.22 -12.10 28.06
CA ASN A 37 1.03 -12.84 27.86
C ASN A 37 1.57 -12.66 26.42
N CYS A 38 1.66 -11.40 25.97
CA CYS A 38 2.18 -11.00 24.67
C CYS A 38 3.22 -9.87 24.79
N ARG A 39 4.05 -9.77 23.76
CA ARG A 39 4.89 -8.60 23.49
C ARG A 39 4.23 -7.76 22.40
N ILE A 40 3.78 -6.56 22.73
CA ILE A 40 3.06 -5.68 21.80
C ILE A 40 4.06 -4.76 21.12
N LEU A 41 4.00 -4.66 19.79
CA LEU A 41 4.75 -3.66 19.03
C LEU A 41 4.08 -2.29 19.17
N ARG A 42 4.72 -1.36 19.87
CA ARG A 42 4.28 0.04 20.01
C ARG A 42 5.47 0.96 19.80
N ASN A 43 5.29 2.03 19.01
CA ASN A 43 6.33 3.04 18.79
C ASN A 43 7.72 2.45 18.45
N HIS A 44 7.75 1.42 17.60
CA HIS A 44 8.95 0.69 17.19
C HIS A 44 9.64 -0.15 18.27
N GLU A 45 9.02 -0.33 19.44
CA GLU A 45 9.54 -1.15 20.54
C GLU A 45 8.58 -2.30 20.88
N LEU A 46 9.13 -3.40 21.40
CA LEU A 46 8.35 -4.51 21.93
C LEU A 46 8.18 -4.31 23.44
N VAL A 47 6.93 -4.14 23.88
CA VAL A 47 6.57 -3.95 25.29
C VAL A 47 5.76 -5.12 25.81
N ASP A 48 6.05 -5.57 27.03
CA ASP A 48 5.23 -6.55 27.74
C ASP A 48 3.96 -5.85 28.27
N ASP A 49 2.81 -6.12 27.65
CA ASP A 49 1.54 -5.44 27.92
C ASP A 49 0.35 -6.33 27.52
N HIS A 50 -0.88 -5.84 27.69
CA HIS A 50 -2.12 -6.50 27.29
C HIS A 50 -2.86 -5.68 26.23
N LEU A 51 -3.39 -6.36 25.21
CA LEU A 51 -4.22 -5.71 24.20
C LEU A 51 -5.69 -5.89 24.55
N TRP A 52 -6.43 -4.79 24.60
CA TRP A 52 -7.87 -4.80 24.85
C TRP A 52 -8.60 -4.43 23.57
N VAL A 53 -9.58 -5.25 23.20
CA VAL A 53 -10.37 -5.06 21.98
C VAL A 53 -11.85 -5.15 22.30
N ARG A 54 -12.60 -4.16 21.83
CA ARG A 54 -14.06 -4.13 21.87
C ARG A 54 -14.57 -3.67 20.50
N ASN A 55 -15.50 -4.41 19.90
CA ASN A 55 -16.09 -4.07 18.59
C ASN A 55 -15.09 -3.89 17.46
N GLY A 56 -14.06 -4.74 17.41
CA GLY A 56 -13.01 -4.63 16.40
C GLY A 56 -12.14 -3.37 16.53
N ARG A 57 -12.24 -2.64 17.65
CA ARG A 57 -11.40 -1.49 17.97
C ARG A 57 -10.53 -1.81 19.17
N ILE A 58 -9.28 -1.39 19.09
CA ILE A 58 -8.38 -1.36 20.25
C ILE A 58 -8.93 -0.32 21.23
N VAL A 59 -9.05 -0.68 22.49
CA VAL A 59 -9.52 0.22 23.55
C VAL A 59 -8.41 0.46 24.56
N ASP A 60 -8.44 1.63 25.17
CA ASP A 60 -7.51 2.04 26.20
C ASP A 60 -7.75 1.23 27.49
N PRO A 61 -6.75 0.48 27.99
CA PRO A 61 -6.89 -0.27 29.23
C PRO A 61 -7.24 0.63 30.42
N GLU A 62 -6.75 1.87 30.50
CA GLU A 62 -7.00 2.74 31.65
C GLU A 62 -8.49 3.01 31.84
N LYS A 63 -9.22 3.27 30.74
CA LYS A 63 -10.67 3.47 30.77
C LYS A 63 -11.42 2.23 31.25
N ILE A 64 -10.95 1.04 30.85
CA ILE A 64 -11.55 -0.22 31.28
C ILE A 64 -11.36 -0.42 32.79
N PHE A 65 -10.16 -0.15 33.31
CA PHE A 65 -9.82 -0.41 34.70
C PHE A 65 -10.35 0.65 35.68
N PHE A 66 -10.19 1.94 35.36
CA PHE A 66 -10.49 3.03 36.28
C PHE A 66 -11.94 3.52 36.18
N ASP A 67 -12.49 3.62 34.97
CA ASP A 67 -13.83 4.15 34.75
C ASP A 67 -14.88 3.03 34.79
N GLU A 68 -14.70 2.00 33.97
CA GLU A 68 -15.70 0.93 33.82
C GLU A 68 -15.62 -0.14 34.91
N LYS A 69 -14.42 -0.42 35.45
CA LYS A 69 -14.15 -1.42 36.50
C LYS A 69 -14.70 -2.81 36.17
N ILE A 70 -14.55 -3.23 34.92
CA ILE A 70 -15.04 -4.53 34.43
C ILE A 70 -13.89 -5.48 34.09
N LEU A 71 -14.19 -6.78 34.14
CA LEU A 71 -13.31 -7.84 33.65
C LEU A 71 -13.57 -8.11 32.16
N PRO A 72 -12.60 -8.67 31.42
CA PRO A 72 -12.82 -9.08 30.04
C PRO A 72 -13.82 -10.24 29.99
N ASP A 73 -14.68 -10.23 28.98
CA ASP A 73 -15.59 -11.35 28.70
C ASP A 73 -14.82 -12.56 28.15
N VAL A 74 -13.73 -12.31 27.42
CA VAL A 74 -12.88 -13.34 26.82
C VAL A 74 -11.41 -13.01 27.06
N LYS A 75 -10.65 -13.99 27.55
CA LYS A 75 -9.19 -13.91 27.67
C LYS A 75 -8.52 -14.83 26.66
N ILE A 76 -7.52 -14.31 25.96
CA ILE A 76 -6.75 -15.01 24.95
C ILE A 76 -5.28 -14.98 25.38
N ASP A 77 -4.73 -16.15 25.69
CA ASP A 77 -3.30 -16.29 26.00
C ASP A 77 -2.50 -16.27 24.70
N CYS A 78 -1.60 -15.31 24.55
CA CYS A 78 -0.73 -15.19 23.39
C CYS A 78 0.56 -15.99 23.50
N ASN A 79 0.79 -16.74 24.58
CA ASN A 79 1.93 -17.65 24.76
C ASN A 79 3.31 -16.98 24.54
N GLY A 80 3.47 -15.72 24.96
CA GLY A 80 4.70 -14.94 24.79
C GLY A 80 4.97 -14.46 23.36
N LEU A 81 4.02 -14.66 22.43
CA LEU A 81 4.13 -14.23 21.04
C LEU A 81 4.07 -12.71 20.90
N ILE A 82 4.49 -12.24 19.72
CA ILE A 82 4.42 -10.83 19.36
C ILE A 82 3.04 -10.51 18.81
N VAL A 83 2.46 -9.40 19.28
CA VAL A 83 1.25 -8.79 18.70
C VAL A 83 1.68 -7.51 18.00
N ALA A 84 1.43 -7.42 16.70
CA ALA A 84 1.71 -6.25 15.88
C ALA A 84 0.47 -5.86 15.07
N PRO A 85 0.38 -4.61 14.59
CA PRO A 85 -0.60 -4.25 13.57
C PRO A 85 -0.47 -5.17 12.37
N GLY A 86 -1.61 -5.54 11.78
CA GLY A 86 -1.62 -6.39 10.60
C GLY A 86 -0.92 -5.72 9.42
N PHE A 87 -0.27 -6.52 8.58
CA PHE A 87 0.51 -6.00 7.47
C PHE A 87 -0.38 -5.39 6.39
N ILE A 88 0.16 -4.37 5.73
CA ILE A 88 -0.47 -3.68 4.60
C ILE A 88 0.37 -3.93 3.36
N ASP A 89 -0.17 -4.67 2.40
CA ASP A 89 0.52 -4.98 1.15
C ASP A 89 0.09 -4.03 0.03
N LEU A 90 0.97 -3.12 -0.38
CA LEU A 90 0.66 -2.11 -1.40
C LEU A 90 0.88 -2.60 -2.83
N GLN A 91 1.52 -3.77 -3.02
CA GLN A 91 1.89 -4.26 -4.34
C GLN A 91 1.85 -5.79 -4.42
N ILE A 92 0.69 -6.32 -4.82
CA ILE A 92 0.48 -7.74 -5.08
C ILE A 92 -0.32 -7.95 -6.37
N ASN A 93 0.32 -8.58 -7.34
CA ASN A 93 -0.25 -8.81 -8.68
C ASN A 93 -1.26 -9.96 -8.73
N GLY A 94 -1.24 -10.81 -7.70
CA GLY A 94 -2.02 -12.04 -7.62
C GLY A 94 -1.42 -13.02 -6.60
N GLY A 95 -1.97 -14.22 -6.54
CA GLY A 95 -1.53 -15.26 -5.62
C GLY A 95 -2.45 -16.46 -5.62
N TYR A 96 -1.96 -17.60 -5.12
CA TYR A 96 -2.75 -18.83 -4.98
C TYR A 96 -3.39 -19.31 -6.31
N GLY A 97 -2.67 -19.14 -7.42
CA GLY A 97 -3.11 -19.54 -8.76
C GLY A 97 -3.94 -18.49 -9.51
N VAL A 98 -4.06 -17.27 -8.97
CA VAL A 98 -4.75 -16.13 -9.58
C VAL A 98 -3.75 -15.05 -9.97
N ASP A 99 -3.96 -14.42 -11.13
CA ASP A 99 -3.31 -13.19 -11.59
C ASP A 99 -4.38 -12.14 -11.94
N PHE A 100 -4.36 -10.99 -11.26
CA PHE A 100 -5.40 -9.96 -11.41
C PHE A 100 -5.41 -9.28 -12.79
N SER A 101 -4.32 -9.37 -13.54
CA SER A 101 -4.23 -8.80 -14.90
C SER A 101 -4.61 -9.82 -15.98
N HIS A 102 -4.68 -11.12 -15.64
CA HIS A 102 -5.07 -12.20 -16.55
C HIS A 102 -6.50 -12.71 -16.31
N ASP A 103 -6.87 -12.95 -15.05
CA ASP A 103 -8.16 -13.56 -14.66
C ASP A 103 -9.30 -12.54 -14.61
N ILE A 104 -9.51 -11.80 -15.71
CA ILE A 104 -10.38 -10.62 -15.76
C ILE A 104 -11.88 -10.92 -15.70
N ASP A 105 -12.30 -12.10 -16.16
CA ASP A 105 -13.72 -12.47 -16.23
C ASP A 105 -14.33 -12.66 -14.83
N ASN A 106 -13.54 -13.21 -13.91
CA ASN A 106 -13.94 -13.52 -12.53
C ASN A 106 -13.15 -12.68 -11.50
N ILE A 107 -12.78 -11.45 -11.84
CA ILE A 107 -11.86 -10.63 -11.05
C ILE A 107 -12.30 -10.43 -9.59
N GLU A 108 -13.61 -10.29 -9.33
CA GLU A 108 -14.14 -10.12 -7.97
C GLU A 108 -13.91 -11.36 -7.09
N ASP A 109 -14.09 -12.55 -7.66
CA ASP A 109 -13.84 -13.83 -7.00
C ASP A 109 -12.34 -14.07 -6.82
N ALA A 110 -11.54 -13.73 -7.84
CA ALA A 110 -10.08 -13.77 -7.81
C ALA A 110 -9.51 -12.91 -6.66
N VAL A 111 -9.88 -11.63 -6.60
CA VAL A 111 -9.46 -10.72 -5.52
C VAL A 111 -9.99 -11.20 -4.17
N SER A 112 -11.21 -11.73 -4.11
CA SER A 112 -11.77 -12.29 -2.88
C SER A 112 -11.02 -13.53 -2.40
N LEU A 113 -10.62 -14.43 -3.30
CA LEU A 113 -9.82 -15.60 -2.97
C LEU A 113 -8.48 -15.18 -2.36
N VAL A 114 -7.76 -14.27 -3.01
CA VAL A 114 -6.48 -13.77 -2.50
C VAL A 114 -6.66 -13.11 -1.14
N ALA A 115 -7.68 -12.26 -0.96
CA ALA A 115 -7.98 -11.62 0.32
C ALA A 115 -8.20 -12.62 1.47
N ARG A 116 -8.91 -13.74 1.20
CA ARG A 116 -9.12 -14.81 2.20
C ARG A 116 -7.85 -15.58 2.52
N LYS A 117 -6.92 -15.67 1.59
CA LYS A 117 -5.71 -16.49 1.74
C LYS A 117 -4.56 -15.73 2.40
N ILE A 118 -4.33 -14.48 2.01
CA ILE A 118 -3.21 -13.67 2.54
C ILE A 118 -3.37 -13.31 4.02
N ILE A 119 -4.60 -13.33 4.55
CA ILE A 119 -4.84 -13.07 5.98
C ILE A 119 -4.15 -14.11 6.88
N HIS A 120 -3.98 -15.34 6.39
CA HIS A 120 -3.24 -16.39 7.09
C HIS A 120 -1.73 -16.12 7.15
N ASN A 121 -1.23 -15.17 6.34
CA ASN A 121 0.15 -14.69 6.35
C ASN A 121 0.31 -13.37 7.13
N GLY A 122 -0.74 -12.90 7.81
CA GLY A 122 -0.71 -11.67 8.62
C GLY A 122 -1.02 -10.39 7.85
N VAL A 123 -1.33 -10.47 6.55
CA VAL A 123 -1.75 -9.32 5.73
C VAL A 123 -3.24 -9.04 5.97
N THR A 124 -3.54 -7.92 6.61
CA THR A 124 -4.94 -7.55 6.94
C THR A 124 -5.55 -6.58 5.96
N SER A 125 -4.74 -5.96 5.10
CA SER A 125 -5.20 -5.06 4.05
C SER A 125 -4.22 -5.03 2.89
N PHE A 126 -4.72 -4.84 1.67
CA PHE A 126 -3.88 -4.81 0.48
C PHE A 126 -4.46 -3.99 -0.67
N CYS A 127 -3.60 -3.68 -1.63
CA CYS A 127 -3.95 -3.10 -2.92
C CYS A 127 -3.74 -4.15 -4.03
N PRO A 128 -4.80 -4.72 -4.63
CA PRO A 128 -4.66 -5.52 -5.84
C PRO A 128 -3.92 -4.72 -6.92
N THR A 129 -2.86 -5.30 -7.48
CA THR A 129 -2.00 -4.60 -8.44
C THR A 129 -2.26 -5.09 -9.86
N ILE A 130 -2.59 -4.15 -10.74
CA ILE A 130 -2.75 -4.41 -12.17
C ILE A 130 -1.51 -3.90 -12.89
N VAL A 131 -0.80 -4.78 -13.59
CA VAL A 131 0.39 -4.40 -14.39
C VAL A 131 -0.02 -3.84 -15.75
N THR A 132 0.94 -3.24 -16.45
CA THR A 132 0.81 -2.85 -17.87
C THR A 132 0.01 -3.89 -18.66
N SER A 133 -1.19 -3.50 -19.09
CA SER A 133 -2.16 -4.36 -19.77
C SER A 133 -2.81 -3.61 -20.93
N PRO A 134 -3.47 -4.31 -21.87
CA PRO A 134 -4.32 -3.66 -22.87
C PRO A 134 -5.42 -2.80 -22.22
N PHE A 135 -5.86 -1.73 -22.89
CA PHE A 135 -6.86 -0.81 -22.33
C PHE A 135 -8.18 -1.48 -21.94
N TYR A 136 -8.58 -2.53 -22.66
CA TYR A 136 -9.81 -3.27 -22.31
C TYR A 136 -9.69 -3.96 -20.94
N VAL A 137 -8.49 -4.39 -20.53
CA VAL A 137 -8.28 -5.03 -19.22
C VAL A 137 -8.56 -4.04 -18.10
N TYR A 138 -7.94 -2.84 -18.12
CA TYR A 138 -8.20 -1.80 -17.13
C TYR A 138 -9.67 -1.43 -17.05
N ARG A 139 -10.30 -1.19 -18.22
CA ARG A 139 -11.71 -0.78 -18.28
C ARG A 139 -12.67 -1.86 -17.79
N THR A 140 -12.28 -3.14 -17.86
CA THR A 140 -13.07 -4.26 -17.35
C THR A 140 -12.92 -4.42 -15.83
N ILE A 141 -11.71 -4.29 -15.29
CA ILE A 141 -11.42 -4.66 -13.89
C ILE A 141 -11.53 -3.49 -12.91
N LEU A 142 -11.11 -2.29 -13.29
CA LEU A 142 -11.06 -1.14 -12.38
C LEU A 142 -12.44 -0.77 -11.80
N PRO A 143 -13.56 -0.84 -12.55
CA PRO A 143 -14.88 -0.63 -11.97
C PRO A 143 -15.31 -1.70 -10.95
N LYS A 144 -14.77 -2.92 -11.06
CA LYS A 144 -15.20 -4.10 -10.28
C LYS A 144 -14.44 -4.27 -8.97
N ILE A 145 -13.19 -3.80 -8.90
CA ILE A 145 -12.37 -3.91 -7.68
C ILE A 145 -12.64 -2.71 -6.76
N GLN A 146 -13.74 -2.79 -6.01
CA GLN A 146 -14.11 -1.75 -5.05
C GLN A 146 -13.35 -1.89 -3.74
N LYS A 147 -13.18 -0.77 -3.04
CA LYS A 147 -12.73 -0.79 -1.65
C LYS A 147 -13.66 -1.65 -0.81
N ARG A 148 -13.08 -2.49 0.04
CA ARG A 148 -13.83 -3.39 0.91
C ARG A 148 -13.19 -3.43 2.29
N PRO A 149 -13.93 -3.21 3.39
CA PRO A 149 -13.38 -3.40 4.72
C PRO A 149 -12.96 -4.86 4.93
N GLY A 150 -11.95 -5.07 5.77
CA GLY A 150 -11.56 -6.42 6.17
C GLY A 150 -12.64 -7.07 7.02
N SER A 151 -12.65 -8.40 7.06
CA SER A 151 -13.53 -9.20 7.89
C SER A 151 -12.76 -10.32 8.57
N ALA A 152 -13.45 -11.12 9.38
CA ALA A 152 -12.87 -12.35 9.94
C ALA A 152 -12.40 -13.33 8.86
N ASP A 153 -12.95 -13.21 7.65
CA ASP A 153 -12.73 -14.16 6.56
C ASP A 153 -11.74 -13.63 5.51
N GLY A 154 -11.29 -12.38 5.56
CA GLY A 154 -10.34 -11.87 4.58
C GLY A 154 -9.86 -10.44 4.78
N ALA A 155 -8.72 -10.15 4.15
CA ALA A 155 -8.08 -8.84 4.17
C ALA A 155 -8.95 -7.74 3.52
N ALA A 156 -8.77 -6.51 4.01
CA ALA A 156 -9.38 -5.32 3.42
C ALA A 156 -8.79 -5.03 2.04
N ILE A 157 -9.62 -4.52 1.13
CA ILE A 157 -9.19 -4.00 -0.17
C ILE A 157 -9.14 -2.47 -0.04
N LEU A 158 -7.94 -1.90 -0.12
CA LEU A 158 -7.74 -0.46 0.06
C LEU A 158 -8.04 0.36 -1.20
N GLY A 159 -8.06 -0.33 -2.35
CA GLY A 159 -8.20 0.21 -3.69
C GLY A 159 -7.17 -0.45 -4.62
N VAL A 160 -7.15 -0.05 -5.88
CA VAL A 160 -6.28 -0.65 -6.89
C VAL A 160 -4.95 0.11 -6.97
N HIS A 161 -3.86 -0.65 -7.07
CA HIS A 161 -2.58 -0.14 -7.54
C HIS A 161 -2.47 -0.44 -9.04
N VAL A 162 -2.33 0.58 -9.88
CA VAL A 162 -2.06 0.40 -11.31
C VAL A 162 -0.59 0.65 -11.60
N GLU A 163 0.13 -0.40 -11.98
CA GLU A 163 1.56 -0.37 -12.29
C GLU A 163 1.79 -0.28 -13.80
N GLY A 164 1.85 0.95 -14.33
CA GLY A 164 1.85 1.23 -15.77
C GLY A 164 0.48 1.66 -16.31
N PRO A 165 0.28 1.76 -17.64
CA PRO A 165 1.20 1.41 -18.72
C PRO A 165 2.24 2.52 -19.04
N PHE A 166 2.22 3.63 -18.29
CA PHE A 166 3.08 4.80 -18.51
C PHE A 166 4.48 4.61 -17.89
N ILE A 167 5.20 3.61 -18.39
CA ILE A 167 6.53 3.22 -17.92
C ILE A 167 7.55 3.25 -19.06
N ASN A 168 8.84 3.14 -18.74
CA ASN A 168 9.90 3.12 -19.73
C ASN A 168 10.11 1.70 -20.30
N PRO A 169 10.08 1.50 -21.63
CA PRO A 169 10.33 0.20 -22.26
C PRO A 169 11.68 -0.43 -21.88
N GLN A 170 12.73 0.39 -21.68
CA GLN A 170 14.06 -0.10 -21.28
C GLN A 170 14.07 -0.71 -19.87
N LYS A 171 13.05 -0.41 -19.07
CA LYS A 171 12.84 -0.93 -17.72
C LYS A 171 11.49 -1.64 -17.61
N LYS A 172 11.03 -2.27 -18.69
CA LYS A 172 9.75 -3.01 -18.70
C LYS A 172 9.69 -4.16 -17.70
N GLY A 173 10.81 -4.83 -17.41
CA GLY A 173 10.78 -6.04 -16.59
C GLY A 173 9.81 -7.09 -17.17
N ALA A 174 8.85 -7.54 -16.36
CA ALA A 174 7.81 -8.48 -16.78
C ALA A 174 6.62 -7.85 -17.53
N HIS A 175 6.61 -6.53 -17.72
CA HIS A 175 5.50 -5.84 -18.36
C HIS A 175 5.48 -6.12 -19.88
N PRO A 176 4.31 -6.41 -20.48
CA PRO A 176 4.18 -6.63 -21.91
C PRO A 176 4.47 -5.34 -22.69
N GLU A 177 5.53 -5.38 -23.50
CA GLU A 177 6.09 -4.23 -24.20
C GLU A 177 5.07 -3.55 -25.12
N ASP A 178 4.28 -4.35 -25.85
CA ASP A 178 3.25 -3.87 -26.78
C ASP A 178 2.08 -3.14 -26.08
N CYS A 179 2.01 -3.22 -24.75
CA CYS A 179 1.01 -2.52 -23.94
C CYS A 179 1.57 -1.27 -23.26
N ILE A 180 2.88 -1.03 -23.30
CA ILE A 180 3.50 0.19 -22.76
C ILE A 180 3.05 1.39 -23.60
N ARG A 181 2.75 2.51 -22.95
CA ARG A 181 2.24 3.72 -23.61
C ARG A 181 2.98 4.96 -23.18
N GLU A 182 3.14 5.87 -24.12
CA GLU A 182 3.57 7.24 -23.85
C GLU A 182 2.41 8.13 -23.38
N ILE A 183 2.75 9.26 -22.77
CA ILE A 183 1.80 10.29 -22.32
C ILE A 183 1.66 11.36 -23.42
N TYR A 184 1.06 10.99 -24.55
CA TYR A 184 0.96 11.86 -25.73
C TYR A 184 0.06 13.10 -25.51
N ARG A 185 -0.99 13.00 -24.69
CA ARG A 185 -1.98 14.07 -24.45
C ARG A 185 -2.11 14.45 -22.97
N GLY A 186 -1.04 14.28 -22.19
CA GLY A 186 -1.07 14.64 -20.77
C GLY A 186 -2.08 13.78 -20.02
N PHE A 187 -2.89 14.39 -19.14
CA PHE A 187 -3.84 13.63 -18.33
C PHE A 187 -4.89 12.86 -19.14
N SER A 188 -5.28 13.33 -20.33
CA SER A 188 -6.25 12.59 -21.15
C SER A 188 -5.72 11.23 -21.65
N SER A 189 -4.40 11.03 -21.68
CA SER A 189 -3.80 9.71 -21.97
C SER A 189 -4.15 8.71 -20.86
N VAL A 190 -4.18 9.17 -19.61
CA VAL A 190 -4.55 8.38 -18.43
C VAL A 190 -6.02 8.00 -18.47
N GLU A 191 -6.90 8.97 -18.70
CA GLU A 191 -8.35 8.73 -18.83
C GLU A 191 -8.65 7.75 -19.96
N ASN A 192 -7.96 7.90 -21.09
CA ASN A 192 -8.12 6.96 -22.19
C ASN A 192 -7.63 5.54 -21.84
N ALA A 193 -6.51 5.41 -21.13
CA ALA A 193 -5.97 4.10 -20.77
C ALA A 193 -6.84 3.38 -19.73
N TYR A 194 -7.18 4.05 -18.64
CA TYR A 194 -7.85 3.43 -17.48
C TYR A 194 -9.38 3.48 -17.57
N GLY A 195 -9.94 4.46 -18.27
CA GLY A 195 -11.37 4.75 -18.21
C GLY A 195 -11.71 5.43 -16.88
N THR A 196 -12.09 4.64 -15.88
CA THR A 196 -12.39 5.17 -14.53
C THR A 196 -11.16 5.18 -13.65
N LEU A 197 -11.08 6.16 -12.73
CA LEU A 197 -10.03 6.27 -11.72
C LEU A 197 -10.57 6.12 -10.28
N GLU A 198 -11.89 5.91 -10.13
CA GLU A 198 -12.60 5.96 -8.83
C GLU A 198 -11.99 5.02 -7.77
N ASN A 199 -11.68 3.79 -8.18
CA ASN A 199 -11.13 2.76 -7.30
C ASN A 199 -9.59 2.76 -7.23
N ILE A 200 -8.91 3.58 -8.03
CA ILE A 200 -7.44 3.65 -8.04
C ILE A 200 -6.95 4.40 -6.81
N LYS A 201 -5.88 3.89 -6.18
CA LYS A 201 -5.21 4.52 -5.05
C LYS A 201 -3.74 4.76 -5.27
N ILE A 202 -3.09 3.93 -6.07
CA ILE A 202 -1.68 4.07 -6.41
C ILE A 202 -1.54 3.94 -7.91
N VAL A 203 -0.75 4.82 -8.53
CA VAL A 203 -0.31 4.69 -9.92
C VAL A 203 1.22 4.69 -9.95
N THR A 204 1.83 3.64 -10.49
CA THR A 204 3.26 3.65 -10.82
C THR A 204 3.46 4.15 -12.24
N LEU A 205 4.32 5.16 -12.40
CA LEU A 205 4.73 5.69 -13.71
C LEU A 205 6.20 6.12 -13.72
N ALA A 206 6.74 6.26 -14.93
CA ALA A 206 8.11 6.72 -15.16
C ALA A 206 8.17 8.26 -15.26
N PRO A 207 8.86 8.97 -14.34
CA PRO A 207 8.85 10.43 -14.27
C PRO A 207 9.59 11.12 -15.43
N GLU A 208 10.47 10.44 -16.15
CA GLU A 208 11.18 10.99 -17.30
C GLU A 208 10.34 11.07 -18.58
N LEU A 209 9.16 10.43 -18.60
CA LEU A 209 8.28 10.49 -19.76
C LEU A 209 7.79 11.91 -20.00
N ASN A 210 7.61 12.28 -21.27
CA ASN A 210 7.09 13.59 -21.63
C ASN A 210 5.73 13.84 -20.95
N ARG A 211 5.51 15.05 -20.42
CA ARG A 211 4.28 15.46 -19.71
C ARG A 211 3.93 14.64 -18.46
N SER A 212 4.86 13.83 -17.92
CA SER A 212 4.66 13.10 -16.66
C SER A 212 4.27 14.03 -15.51
N GLY A 213 4.93 15.19 -15.36
CA GLY A 213 4.66 16.14 -14.28
C GLY A 213 3.22 16.66 -14.23
N GLU A 214 2.60 16.88 -15.41
CA GLU A 214 1.17 17.23 -15.54
C GLU A 214 0.29 16.09 -15.02
N VAL A 215 0.59 14.85 -15.43
CA VAL A 215 -0.13 13.65 -15.00
C VAL A 215 0.01 13.42 -13.50
N ILE A 216 1.21 13.54 -12.96
CA ILE A 216 1.48 13.38 -11.52
C ILE A 216 0.63 14.40 -10.74
N SER A 217 0.69 15.67 -11.12
CA SER A 217 -0.07 16.74 -10.47
C SER A 217 -1.58 16.48 -10.48
N GLU A 218 -2.12 16.02 -11.61
CA GLU A 218 -3.56 15.73 -11.75
C GLU A 218 -4.01 14.48 -10.97
N LEU A 219 -3.17 13.45 -10.86
CA LEU A 219 -3.43 12.27 -10.03
C LEU A 219 -3.43 12.64 -8.54
N VAL A 220 -2.46 13.45 -8.11
CA VAL A 220 -2.34 13.90 -6.71
C VAL A 220 -3.54 14.77 -6.30
N LYS A 221 -3.99 15.69 -7.17
CA LYS A 221 -5.23 16.47 -6.95
C LYS A 221 -6.48 15.60 -6.75
N ARG A 222 -6.46 14.36 -7.26
CA ARG A 222 -7.53 13.36 -7.11
C ARG A 222 -7.30 12.40 -5.94
N HIS A 223 -6.33 12.70 -5.08
CA HIS A 223 -5.95 11.87 -3.94
C HIS A 223 -5.53 10.44 -4.35
N ILE A 224 -4.83 10.33 -5.48
CA ILE A 224 -4.17 9.11 -5.94
C ILE A 224 -2.68 9.28 -5.67
N VAL A 225 -2.07 8.32 -4.95
CA VAL A 225 -0.63 8.29 -4.71
C VAL A 225 0.07 7.97 -6.02
N VAL A 226 1.09 8.77 -6.36
CA VAL A 226 1.94 8.49 -7.51
C VAL A 226 3.24 7.88 -7.00
N SER A 227 3.54 6.70 -7.54
CA SER A 227 4.77 5.98 -7.32
C SER A 227 5.70 6.08 -8.53
N LEU A 228 6.99 6.26 -8.31
CA LEU A 228 8.00 6.31 -9.35
C LEU A 228 8.61 4.92 -9.53
N GLY A 229 8.57 4.38 -10.74
CA GLY A 229 9.07 3.03 -11.02
C GLY A 229 9.15 2.73 -12.51
N HIS A 230 9.79 1.61 -12.86
CA HIS A 230 10.00 1.19 -14.26
C HIS A 230 10.53 2.33 -15.15
N SER A 231 11.58 2.98 -14.66
CA SER A 231 12.04 4.29 -15.12
C SER A 231 13.53 4.27 -15.36
N ILE A 232 14.01 5.04 -16.34
CA ILE A 232 15.44 5.34 -16.53
C ILE A 232 15.83 6.74 -16.03
N ALA A 233 14.97 7.41 -15.27
CA ALA A 233 15.17 8.79 -14.88
C ALA A 233 16.49 8.98 -14.12
N ASN A 234 17.20 10.05 -14.48
CA ASN A 234 18.26 10.59 -13.64
C ASN A 234 17.68 11.22 -12.37
N LEU A 235 18.56 11.54 -11.41
CA LEU A 235 18.13 12.14 -10.14
C LEU A 235 17.32 13.42 -10.37
N LYS A 236 17.73 14.30 -11.29
CA LYS A 236 17.02 15.58 -11.54
C LYS A 236 15.57 15.36 -11.98
N GLN A 237 15.33 14.40 -12.86
CA GLN A 237 13.99 14.02 -13.33
C GLN A 237 13.17 13.36 -12.22
N ALA A 238 13.80 12.51 -11.40
CA ALA A 238 13.16 11.89 -10.25
C ALA A 238 12.71 12.94 -9.22
N GLU A 239 13.60 13.90 -8.89
CA GLU A 239 13.29 15.02 -7.99
C GLU A 239 12.17 15.91 -8.54
N GLU A 240 12.11 16.10 -9.86
CA GLU A 240 11.02 16.82 -10.51
C GLU A 240 9.69 16.06 -10.38
N GLY A 241 9.70 14.72 -10.50
CA GLY A 241 8.53 13.90 -10.20
C GLY A 241 8.00 14.13 -8.78
N CYS A 242 8.90 14.17 -7.79
CA CYS A 242 8.53 14.47 -6.40
C CYS A 242 8.02 15.90 -6.21
N ARG A 243 8.61 16.91 -6.87
CA ARG A 243 8.10 18.30 -6.85
C ARG A 243 6.69 18.43 -7.44
N ASN A 244 6.34 17.58 -8.40
CA ASN A 244 4.99 17.49 -8.94
C ASN A 244 4.02 16.68 -8.05
N GLY A 245 4.52 16.07 -6.97
CA GLY A 245 3.72 15.44 -5.92
C GLY A 245 3.84 13.91 -5.82
N ALA A 246 4.78 13.27 -6.52
CA ALA A 246 5.04 11.85 -6.31
C ALA A 246 5.70 11.58 -4.94
N THR A 247 5.16 10.62 -4.19
CA THR A 247 5.56 10.35 -2.79
C THR A 247 5.87 8.88 -2.53
N LEU A 248 5.97 8.05 -3.56
CA LEU A 248 6.34 6.63 -3.43
C LEU A 248 7.36 6.23 -4.50
N ILE A 249 8.19 5.24 -4.20
CA ILE A 249 9.06 4.54 -5.15
C ILE A 249 8.64 3.07 -5.17
N THR A 250 8.38 2.54 -6.36
CA THR A 250 7.97 1.13 -6.55
C THR A 250 9.21 0.24 -6.49
N HIS A 251 9.12 -0.84 -5.69
CA HIS A 251 10.11 -1.92 -5.54
C HIS A 251 11.57 -1.50 -5.73
N LEU A 252 12.05 -0.58 -4.89
CA LEU A 252 13.39 0.02 -4.93
C LEU A 252 14.49 -0.98 -5.37
N PHE A 253 15.38 -0.51 -6.25
CA PHE A 253 16.43 -1.25 -6.98
C PHE A 253 15.95 -2.03 -8.21
N ASN A 254 14.68 -2.46 -8.27
CA ASN A 254 14.15 -3.24 -9.38
C ASN A 254 13.65 -2.32 -10.49
N ALA A 255 13.84 -2.72 -11.76
CA ALA A 255 13.39 -1.97 -12.93
C ALA A 255 13.77 -0.46 -12.91
N MET A 256 14.96 -0.13 -12.42
CA MET A 256 15.54 1.22 -12.43
C MET A 256 17.06 1.15 -12.71
N PRO A 257 17.74 2.26 -13.06
CA PRO A 257 19.19 2.28 -13.14
C PRO A 257 19.84 1.86 -11.82
N GLY A 258 20.95 1.14 -11.90
CA GLY A 258 21.77 0.87 -10.73
C GLY A 258 22.35 2.16 -10.16
N PHE A 259 22.66 2.17 -8.87
CA PHE A 259 23.27 3.34 -8.23
C PHE A 259 24.61 3.69 -8.88
N HIS A 260 24.75 4.95 -9.30
CA HIS A 260 26.01 5.50 -9.78
C HIS A 260 26.33 6.81 -9.04
N HIS A 261 27.56 6.95 -8.53
CA HIS A 261 27.96 8.05 -7.65
C HIS A 261 27.80 9.46 -8.26
N ARG A 262 27.86 9.61 -9.59
CA ARG A 262 27.61 10.90 -10.28
C ARG A 262 26.13 11.19 -10.56
N ASP A 263 25.32 10.14 -10.65
CA ASP A 263 23.89 10.24 -10.92
C ASP A 263 23.19 9.02 -10.33
N PRO A 264 22.64 9.14 -9.12
CA PRO A 264 22.07 8.02 -8.39
C PRO A 264 20.64 7.65 -8.85
N GLY A 265 20.08 8.36 -9.84
CA GLY A 265 18.72 8.09 -10.35
C GLY A 265 17.65 8.14 -9.25
N LEU A 266 16.65 7.27 -9.35
CA LEU A 266 15.58 7.12 -8.35
C LEU A 266 16.12 6.74 -6.96
N ILE A 267 17.17 5.92 -6.88
CA ILE A 267 17.76 5.50 -5.59
C ILE A 267 18.28 6.72 -4.80
N GLY A 268 18.74 7.75 -5.51
CA GLY A 268 19.21 8.99 -4.89
C GLY A 268 18.12 9.80 -4.18
N LEU A 269 16.84 9.55 -4.46
CA LEU A 269 15.74 10.22 -3.76
C LEU A 269 15.77 9.96 -2.25
N LEU A 270 16.25 8.79 -1.82
CA LEU A 270 16.39 8.45 -0.40
C LEU A 270 17.29 9.42 0.39
N ALA A 271 18.17 10.13 -0.30
CA ALA A 271 19.11 11.08 0.30
C ALA A 271 19.00 12.48 -0.31
N SER A 272 17.97 12.76 -1.12
CA SER A 272 17.83 14.08 -1.75
C SER A 272 17.26 15.11 -0.77
N GLU A 273 17.94 16.25 -0.69
CA GLU A 273 17.49 17.44 0.06
C GLU A 273 16.63 18.38 -0.80
N LYS A 274 16.42 18.06 -2.08
CA LYS A 274 15.77 18.94 -3.08
C LYS A 274 14.32 18.59 -3.39
N ILE A 275 13.75 17.66 -2.63
CA ILE A 275 12.38 17.18 -2.81
C ILE A 275 11.51 17.54 -1.60
N PRO A 276 10.20 17.72 -1.79
CA PRO A 276 9.25 17.68 -0.68
C PRO A 276 9.34 16.32 0.01
N LYS A 277 9.36 16.32 1.34
CA LYS A 277 9.28 15.11 2.18
C LYS A 277 7.86 14.96 2.75
N PRO A 278 7.39 13.72 3.06
CA PRO A 278 8.10 12.44 2.94
C PRO A 278 8.08 11.80 1.52
N ILE A 279 9.06 10.96 1.23
CA ILE A 279 9.15 10.02 0.09
C ILE A 279 9.26 8.58 0.62
N TYR A 280 8.22 7.78 0.38
CA TYR A 280 8.22 6.37 0.77
C TYR A 280 8.82 5.50 -0.33
N TYR A 281 9.19 4.27 0.01
CA TYR A 281 9.61 3.27 -0.98
C TYR A 281 9.20 1.88 -0.55
N GLY A 282 8.72 1.08 -1.51
CA GLY A 282 8.52 -0.36 -1.35
C GLY A 282 9.81 -1.12 -1.64
N ILE A 283 10.01 -2.26 -0.99
CA ILE A 283 11.16 -3.16 -1.23
C ILE A 283 10.73 -4.61 -1.16
N ILE A 284 11.20 -5.45 -2.09
CA ILE A 284 10.90 -6.89 -2.07
C ILE A 284 11.99 -7.61 -1.28
N SER A 285 11.70 -7.99 -0.03
CA SER A 285 12.68 -8.57 0.90
C SER A 285 12.68 -10.11 0.92
N ASP A 286 12.63 -10.75 -0.25
CA ASP A 286 12.64 -12.22 -0.40
C ASP A 286 14.05 -12.84 -0.50
N GLY A 287 15.09 -11.99 -0.58
CA GLY A 287 16.48 -12.41 -0.75
C GLY A 287 16.88 -12.77 -2.19
N ILE A 288 15.94 -12.72 -3.13
CA ILE A 288 16.15 -12.99 -4.56
C ILE A 288 16.11 -11.67 -5.34
N HIS A 289 15.01 -10.92 -5.22
CA HIS A 289 14.85 -9.61 -5.86
C HIS A 289 15.81 -8.59 -5.26
N THR A 290 16.07 -8.68 -3.96
CA THR A 290 16.96 -7.74 -3.28
C THR A 290 17.83 -8.45 -2.27
N HIS A 291 19.15 -8.32 -2.45
CA HIS A 291 20.13 -8.87 -1.52
C HIS A 291 19.94 -8.25 -0.12
N PRO A 292 20.04 -9.03 0.99
CA PRO A 292 19.82 -8.51 2.34
C PRO A 292 20.70 -7.30 2.72
N ALA A 293 21.90 -7.19 2.15
CA ALA A 293 22.75 -6.01 2.34
C ALA A 293 22.14 -4.73 1.74
N ALA A 294 21.51 -4.81 0.57
CA ALA A 294 20.85 -3.68 -0.07
C ALA A 294 19.59 -3.25 0.71
N VAL A 295 18.83 -4.20 1.26
CA VAL A 295 17.72 -3.91 2.18
C VAL A 295 18.19 -3.10 3.39
N ARG A 296 19.28 -3.55 4.04
CA ARG A 296 19.88 -2.84 5.18
C ARG A 296 20.43 -1.47 4.79
N MET A 297 20.98 -1.31 3.58
CA MET A 297 21.45 -0.01 3.09
C MET A 297 20.28 0.96 2.91
N ALA A 298 19.22 0.54 2.24
CA ALA A 298 18.03 1.38 2.05
C ALA A 298 17.45 1.81 3.40
N TYR A 299 17.22 0.85 4.31
CA TYR A 299 16.71 1.13 5.65
C TYR A 299 17.57 2.13 6.44
N LYS A 300 18.91 1.99 6.39
CA LYS A 300 19.81 2.94 7.09
C LYS A 300 19.86 4.31 6.45
N ALA A 301 19.67 4.40 5.13
CA ALA A 301 19.65 5.67 4.42
C ALA A 301 18.38 6.47 4.73
N HIS A 302 17.24 5.79 4.92
CA HIS A 302 15.96 6.44 5.14
C HIS A 302 15.05 5.64 6.10
N PRO A 303 15.35 5.62 7.42
CA PRO A 303 14.70 4.72 8.37
C PRO A 303 13.24 5.08 8.67
N ASP A 304 12.89 6.37 8.60
CA ASP A 304 11.58 6.89 9.03
C ASP A 304 10.46 6.73 7.98
N GLU A 305 10.83 6.41 6.73
CA GLU A 305 9.93 6.40 5.57
C GLU A 305 9.97 5.05 4.81
N PHE A 306 10.42 4.00 5.50
CA PHE A 306 10.54 2.65 4.95
C PHE A 306 9.20 1.90 4.94
N GLN A 307 8.78 1.41 3.76
CA GLN A 307 7.66 0.49 3.61
C GLN A 307 8.19 -0.87 3.12
N VAL A 308 7.86 -1.94 3.84
CA VAL A 308 8.18 -3.33 3.43
C VAL A 308 6.92 -3.98 2.90
#